data_AF-A0A2C9D2Z9-F1
#
_entry.id   AF-A0A2C9D2Z9-F1
#
_cell.length_a   1.000
_cell.length_b   1.000
_cell.length_c   1.000
_cell.angle_alpha   90.00
_cell.angle_beta   90.00
_cell.angle_gamma   90.00
#
_symmetry.space_group_name_H-M   'P 1'
#
loop_
_entity.id
_entity.type
_entity.pdbx_description
1 polymer ?
#
loop_
_entity_poly.entity_id
_entity_poly.type
_entity_poly.pdbx_seq_one_letter_code
_entity_poly.pdbx_strand_id
1 'polypeptide(L)'
;MTGARSSALLDQYPNPRALPARFRPESESENGQSSGMVYVDGERVVIQRQLSGLPLTVAMHVSHFQGIAVSIVAEDSGRLKAIVELAHRDPDLTIPLMVSYDMEEVSDAWEAWADVLGLPMLLRESDGQLRPVEEQAEVRTGRPLPRRQHTGSDRQRPRFLVRRKAGHSRPMPVIEGTEIIARN
;
A
#
# COMPACT_ATOMS: atom_id res chain seq x y z
N MET A 1 -5.65 -31.72 7.72
CA MET A 1 -6.30 -32.76 6.89
C MET A 1 -7.22 -32.01 5.93
N THR A 2 -6.99 -31.82 4.63
CA THR A 2 -6.15 -32.48 3.63
C THR A 2 -5.77 -31.41 2.59
N GLY A 3 -4.52 -30.95 2.63
CA GLY A 3 -3.95 -29.96 1.71
C GLY A 3 -3.33 -30.64 0.49
N ALA A 4 -4.15 -31.29 -0.33
CA ALA A 4 -3.66 -32.05 -1.50
C ALA A 4 -4.34 -31.66 -2.82
N ARG A 5 -5.09 -30.54 -2.85
CA ARG A 5 -5.69 -30.00 -4.08
C ARG A 5 -5.16 -28.63 -4.52
N SER A 6 -4.30 -27.97 -3.72
CA SER A 6 -3.74 -26.64 -4.08
C SER A 6 -2.74 -26.71 -5.25
N SER A 7 -1.84 -27.68 -5.23
CA SER A 7 -0.72 -27.74 -6.19
C SER A 7 -1.13 -27.94 -7.65
N ALA A 8 -2.28 -28.57 -7.93
CA ALA A 8 -2.67 -28.93 -9.30
C ALA A 8 -3.22 -27.73 -10.10
N LEU A 9 -3.81 -26.73 -9.43
CA LEU A 9 -4.29 -25.52 -10.10
C LEU A 9 -3.15 -24.56 -10.40
N LEU A 10 -2.11 -24.53 -9.56
CA LEU A 10 -0.94 -23.67 -9.77
C LEU A 10 -0.18 -24.00 -11.07
N ASP A 11 -0.06 -25.28 -11.43
CA ASP A 11 0.63 -25.69 -12.66
C ASP A 11 -0.06 -25.22 -13.96
N GLN A 12 -1.34 -24.82 -13.87
CA GLN A 12 -2.10 -24.30 -15.01
C GLN A 12 -1.79 -22.82 -15.30
N TYR A 13 -1.30 -22.09 -14.30
CA TYR A 13 -1.10 -20.65 -14.35
C TYR A 13 0.38 -20.29 -14.38
N PRO A 14 0.75 -19.21 -15.09
CA PRO A 14 2.15 -18.85 -15.23
C PRO A 14 2.72 -18.28 -13.93
N ASN A 15 4.00 -18.54 -13.69
CA ASN A 15 4.75 -17.89 -12.61
C ASN A 15 5.08 -16.43 -13.01
N PRO A 16 4.64 -15.40 -12.27
CA PRO A 16 4.93 -14.00 -12.57
C PRO A 16 6.42 -13.69 -12.73
N ARG A 17 7.31 -14.40 -12.01
CA ARG A 17 8.76 -14.16 -12.06
C ARG A 17 9.46 -14.88 -13.22
N ALA A 18 8.71 -15.59 -14.06
CA ALA A 18 9.22 -16.37 -15.19
C ALA A 18 8.65 -15.89 -16.53
N LEU A 19 8.39 -14.58 -16.67
CA LEU A 19 7.98 -14.00 -17.95
C LEU A 19 9.10 -14.06 -19.00
N PRO A 20 8.75 -14.16 -20.30
CA PRO A 20 7.40 -14.19 -20.85
C PRO A 20 6.72 -15.56 -20.66
N ALA A 21 5.39 -15.54 -20.56
CA ALA A 21 4.60 -16.74 -20.34
C ALA A 21 3.43 -16.87 -21.32
N ARG A 22 3.09 -18.11 -21.67
CA ARG A 22 1.97 -18.46 -22.52
C ARG A 22 1.11 -19.52 -21.85
N PHE A 23 -0.18 -19.27 -21.73
CA PHE A 23 -1.10 -20.13 -21.00
C PHE A 23 -2.53 -19.96 -21.52
N ARG A 24 -3.42 -20.86 -21.10
CA ARG A 24 -4.85 -20.77 -21.37
C ARG A 24 -5.58 -20.59 -20.03
N PRO A 25 -6.12 -19.39 -19.74
CA PRO A 25 -6.85 -19.18 -18.51
C PRO A 25 -8.13 -20.01 -18.49
N GLU A 26 -8.61 -20.36 -17.30
CA GLU A 26 -9.97 -20.86 -17.11
C GLU A 26 -10.91 -19.65 -17.12
N SER A 27 -11.80 -19.54 -18.12
CA SER A 27 -12.79 -18.45 -18.17
C SER A 27 -14.14 -18.93 -17.65
N GLU A 28 -14.67 -18.27 -16.63
CA GLU A 28 -16.06 -18.38 -16.18
C GLU A 28 -17.00 -17.43 -16.96
N SER A 29 -16.69 -17.14 -18.24
CA SER A 29 -17.57 -16.27 -19.04
C SER A 29 -18.90 -16.97 -19.30
N GLU A 30 -19.99 -16.43 -18.74
CA GLU A 30 -21.36 -16.88 -18.99
C GLU A 30 -21.74 -16.88 -20.48
N ASN A 31 -21.07 -16.04 -21.27
CA ASN A 31 -21.30 -15.87 -22.70
C ASN A 31 -20.74 -17.00 -23.60
N GLY A 32 -20.19 -18.08 -23.02
CA GLY A 32 -19.70 -19.23 -23.80
C GLY A 32 -18.50 -18.92 -24.71
N GLN A 33 -17.82 -17.77 -24.49
CA GLN A 33 -16.61 -17.43 -25.22
C GLN A 33 -15.50 -18.40 -24.82
N SER A 34 -14.89 -19.08 -25.80
CA SER A 34 -13.81 -20.04 -25.54
C SER A 34 -12.60 -19.34 -24.95
N SER A 35 -12.06 -19.89 -23.86
CA SER A 35 -10.80 -19.42 -23.27
C SER A 35 -9.68 -19.43 -24.32
N GLY A 36 -9.32 -18.22 -24.76
CA GLY A 36 -8.26 -18.01 -25.74
C GLY A 36 -6.89 -18.37 -25.19
N MET A 37 -5.90 -18.45 -26.07
CA MET A 37 -4.51 -18.47 -25.65
C MET A 37 -4.09 -17.06 -25.24
N VAL A 38 -3.42 -16.92 -24.10
CA VAL A 38 -2.87 -15.65 -23.62
C VAL A 38 -1.35 -15.75 -23.61
N TYR A 39 -0.71 -14.70 -24.09
CA TYR A 39 0.72 -14.45 -23.93
C TYR A 39 0.90 -13.18 -23.10
N VAL A 40 1.65 -13.27 -22.02
CA VAL A 40 1.99 -12.14 -21.16
C VAL A 40 3.50 -11.99 -21.14
N ASP A 41 3.95 -10.76 -21.26
CA ASP A 41 5.31 -10.30 -21.08
C ASP A 41 5.29 -9.07 -20.16
N GLY A 42 6.45 -8.60 -19.70
CA GLY A 42 6.56 -7.45 -18.79
C GLY A 42 5.92 -6.16 -19.34
N GLU A 43 5.83 -6.01 -20.66
CA GLU A 43 5.26 -4.80 -21.30
C GLU A 43 3.94 -5.04 -22.03
N ARG A 44 3.65 -6.28 -22.46
CA ARG A 44 2.57 -6.55 -23.42
C ARG A 44 1.78 -7.79 -23.09
N VAL A 45 0.51 -7.73 -23.43
CA VAL A 45 -0.42 -8.86 -23.35
C VAL A 45 -1.03 -9.09 -24.73
N VAL A 46 -1.03 -10.36 -25.16
CA VAL A 46 -1.63 -10.79 -26.41
C VAL A 46 -2.66 -11.88 -26.12
N ILE A 47 -3.90 -11.64 -26.53
CA ILE A 47 -5.04 -12.54 -26.36
C ILE A 47 -5.43 -13.07 -27.73
N GLN A 48 -5.46 -14.39 -27.90
CA GLN A 48 -5.88 -15.08 -29.11
C GLN A 48 -7.11 -15.93 -28.82
N ARG A 49 -8.29 -15.50 -29.28
CA ARG A 49 -9.57 -16.19 -29.05
C ARG A 49 -10.41 -16.29 -30.32
N GLN A 50 -11.52 -17.00 -30.23
CA GLN A 50 -12.54 -17.01 -31.28
C GLN A 50 -13.69 -16.09 -30.86
N LEU A 51 -14.15 -15.24 -31.77
CA LEU A 51 -15.35 -14.42 -31.59
C LEU A 51 -16.29 -14.69 -32.77
N SER A 52 -17.46 -15.27 -32.49
CA SER A 52 -18.44 -15.65 -33.52
C SER A 52 -17.85 -16.52 -34.65
N GLY A 53 -16.91 -17.41 -34.31
CA GLY A 53 -16.24 -18.31 -35.25
C GLY A 53 -15.09 -17.69 -36.05
N LEU A 54 -14.74 -16.42 -35.80
CA LEU A 54 -13.60 -15.75 -36.41
C LEU A 54 -12.43 -15.64 -35.41
N PRO A 55 -11.18 -15.90 -35.84
CA PRO A 55 -10.01 -15.72 -34.99
C PRO A 55 -9.80 -14.23 -34.72
N LEU A 56 -9.78 -13.87 -33.44
CA LEU A 56 -9.49 -12.53 -32.95
C LEU A 56 -8.16 -12.56 -32.19
N THR A 57 -7.24 -11.69 -32.58
CA THR A 57 -6.01 -11.41 -31.83
C THR A 57 -6.02 -9.98 -31.35
N VAL A 58 -5.96 -9.79 -30.03
CA VAL A 58 -5.86 -8.47 -29.39
C VAL A 58 -4.50 -8.36 -28.74
N ALA A 59 -3.73 -7.33 -29.07
CA ALA A 59 -2.44 -7.04 -28.46
C ALA A 59 -2.48 -5.64 -27.85
N MET A 60 -2.09 -5.51 -26.59
CA MET A 60 -2.06 -4.22 -25.90
C MET A 60 -0.90 -4.14 -24.91
N HIS A 61 -0.49 -2.91 -24.60
CA HIS A 61 0.47 -2.64 -23.54
C HIS A 61 -0.16 -2.90 -22.16
N VAL A 62 0.63 -3.37 -21.19
CA VAL A 62 0.17 -3.68 -19.81
C VAL A 62 -0.48 -2.47 -19.12
N SER A 63 -0.06 -1.25 -19.48
CA SER A 63 -0.65 0.00 -18.93
C SER A 63 -2.11 0.27 -19.36
N HIS A 64 -2.69 -0.51 -20.28
CA HIS A 64 -4.12 -0.41 -20.60
C HIS A 64 -5.00 -1.17 -19.60
N PHE A 65 -4.41 -2.03 -18.77
CA PHE A 65 -5.10 -2.69 -17.68
C PHE A 65 -5.23 -1.73 -16.50
N GLN A 66 -6.29 -1.90 -15.72
CA GLN A 66 -6.55 -1.08 -14.54
C GLN A 66 -5.63 -1.46 -13.38
N GLY A 67 -5.25 -2.73 -13.28
CA GLY A 67 -4.43 -3.26 -12.19
C GLY A 67 -4.47 -4.78 -12.11
N ILE A 68 -3.84 -5.32 -11.06
CA ILE A 68 -4.02 -6.72 -10.67
C ILE A 68 -5.11 -6.77 -9.62
N ALA A 69 -6.22 -7.43 -9.93
CA ALA A 69 -7.36 -7.56 -9.05
C ALA A 69 -7.40 -8.91 -8.36
N VAL A 70 -7.86 -8.94 -7.11
CA VAL A 70 -8.29 -10.17 -6.45
C VAL A 70 -9.80 -10.14 -6.20
N SER A 71 -10.47 -11.23 -6.56
CA SER A 71 -11.87 -11.48 -6.22
C SER A 71 -11.98 -12.72 -5.32
N ILE A 72 -12.97 -12.73 -4.43
CA ILE A 72 -13.27 -13.88 -3.58
C ILE A 72 -14.69 -14.33 -3.88
N VAL A 73 -14.83 -15.59 -4.26
CA VAL A 73 -16.09 -16.23 -4.62
C VAL A 73 -16.40 -17.31 -3.59
N ALA A 74 -17.59 -17.27 -3.01
CA ALA A 74 -18.09 -18.32 -2.13
C ALA A 74 -18.75 -19.42 -2.97
N GLU A 75 -18.33 -20.67 -2.76
CA GLU A 75 -18.95 -21.84 -3.38
C GLU A 75 -20.09 -22.40 -2.53
N ASP A 76 -20.99 -23.16 -3.16
CA ASP A 76 -22.07 -23.90 -2.47
C ASP A 76 -21.54 -24.85 -1.37
N SER A 77 -20.27 -25.27 -1.48
CA SER A 77 -19.59 -26.10 -0.47
C SER A 77 -19.22 -25.34 0.81
N GLY A 78 -19.42 -24.02 0.85
CA GLY A 78 -18.97 -23.12 1.92
C GLY A 78 -17.48 -22.77 1.85
N ARG A 79 -16.74 -23.24 0.83
CA ARG A 79 -15.35 -22.87 0.59
C ARG A 79 -15.26 -21.53 -0.13
N LEU A 80 -14.18 -20.80 0.14
CA LEU A 80 -13.86 -19.55 -0.54
C LEU A 80 -12.79 -19.85 -1.60
N LYS A 81 -13.08 -19.53 -2.85
CA LYS A 81 -12.15 -19.55 -3.98
C LYS A 81 -11.73 -18.11 -4.26
N ALA A 82 -10.43 -17.87 -4.33
CA ALA A 82 -9.91 -16.58 -4.72
C ALA A 82 -9.33 -16.63 -6.14
N ILE A 83 -9.53 -15.55 -6.89
CA ILE A 83 -9.09 -15.43 -8.28
C ILE A 83 -8.25 -14.16 -8.38
N VAL A 84 -7.01 -14.31 -8.85
CA VAL A 84 -6.15 -13.19 -9.23
C VAL A 84 -6.36 -12.94 -10.72
N GLU A 85 -6.68 -11.70 -11.08
CA GLU A 85 -7.02 -11.29 -12.44
C GLU A 85 -6.17 -10.09 -12.89
N LEU A 86 -5.73 -10.11 -14.14
CA LEU A 86 -5.29 -8.90 -14.82
C LEU A 86 -6.53 -8.14 -15.30
N ALA A 87 -6.90 -7.10 -14.55
CA ALA A 87 -8.19 -6.45 -14.68
C ALA A 87 -8.19 -5.40 -15.80
N HIS A 88 -9.14 -5.52 -16.72
CA HIS A 88 -9.36 -4.54 -17.78
C HIS A 88 -10.71 -3.83 -17.59
N ARG A 89 -10.88 -2.64 -18.19
CA ARG A 89 -12.16 -1.91 -18.17
C ARG A 89 -13.28 -2.66 -18.90
N ASP A 90 -12.91 -3.38 -19.94
CA ASP A 90 -13.78 -4.32 -20.63
C ASP A 90 -13.68 -5.69 -19.94
N PRO A 91 -14.78 -6.23 -19.37
CA PRO A 91 -14.79 -7.55 -18.75
C PRO A 91 -14.34 -8.66 -19.68
N ASP A 92 -14.63 -8.57 -20.98
CA ASP A 92 -14.24 -9.57 -21.97
C ASP A 92 -12.71 -9.58 -22.22
N LEU A 93 -11.97 -8.61 -21.72
CA LEU A 93 -10.51 -8.53 -21.82
C LEU A 93 -9.82 -8.73 -20.46
N THR A 94 -10.58 -8.97 -19.40
CA THR A 94 -10.02 -9.35 -18.08
C THR A 94 -9.50 -10.79 -18.15
N ILE A 95 -8.29 -11.01 -17.64
CA ILE A 95 -7.61 -12.30 -17.76
C ILE A 95 -7.37 -12.88 -16.36
N PRO A 96 -7.92 -14.06 -16.04
CA PRO A 96 -7.56 -14.81 -14.85
C PRO A 96 -6.09 -15.24 -14.91
N LEU A 97 -5.31 -14.83 -13.92
CA LEU A 97 -3.89 -15.14 -13.77
C LEU A 97 -3.62 -16.26 -12.77
N MET A 98 -4.53 -16.51 -11.83
CA MET A 98 -4.46 -17.60 -10.86
C MET A 98 -5.84 -17.86 -10.25
N VAL A 99 -6.10 -19.13 -9.91
CA VAL A 99 -7.22 -19.56 -9.07
C VAL A 99 -6.68 -20.43 -7.95
N SER A 100 -6.98 -20.12 -6.69
CA SER A 100 -6.63 -20.99 -5.56
C SER A 100 -7.66 -20.89 -4.43
N TYR A 101 -7.62 -21.88 -3.54
CA TYR A 101 -8.33 -21.88 -2.26
C TYR A 101 -7.40 -21.51 -1.09
N ASP A 102 -6.09 -21.41 -1.34
CA ASP A 102 -5.09 -21.00 -0.36
C ASP A 102 -4.85 -19.49 -0.48
N MET A 103 -5.17 -18.76 0.59
CA MET A 103 -5.08 -17.31 0.60
C MET A 103 -3.63 -16.81 0.67
N GLU A 104 -2.70 -17.62 1.18
CA GLU A 104 -1.27 -17.28 1.21
C GLU A 104 -0.69 -17.31 -0.21
N GLU A 105 -0.97 -18.38 -0.97
CA GLU A 105 -0.60 -18.50 -2.39
C GLU A 105 -1.17 -17.35 -3.23
N VAL A 106 -2.43 -16.96 -2.96
CA VAL A 106 -3.11 -15.86 -3.66
C VAL A 106 -2.45 -14.53 -3.35
N SER A 107 -2.13 -14.26 -2.08
CA SER A 107 -1.47 -13.03 -1.66
C SER A 107 -0.11 -12.88 -2.35
N ASP A 108 0.71 -13.95 -2.32
CA ASP A 108 2.03 -13.97 -2.93
C ASP A 108 1.97 -13.75 -4.45
N ALA A 109 1.02 -14.41 -5.12
CA ALA A 109 0.83 -14.27 -6.55
C ALA A 109 0.34 -12.87 -6.92
N TRP A 110 -0.61 -12.33 -6.15
CA TRP A 110 -1.16 -10.99 -6.38
C TRP A 110 -0.09 -9.91 -6.29
N GLU A 111 0.72 -9.93 -5.23
CA GLU A 111 1.84 -8.99 -5.06
C GLU A 111 2.88 -9.18 -6.17
N ALA A 112 3.28 -10.43 -6.46
CA ALA A 112 4.29 -10.70 -7.48
C ALA A 112 3.87 -10.24 -8.88
N TRP A 113 2.59 -10.39 -9.25
CA TRP A 113 2.07 -9.87 -10.52
C TRP A 113 2.04 -8.34 -10.56
N ALA A 114 1.64 -7.71 -9.45
CA ALA A 114 1.57 -6.25 -9.36
C ALA A 114 2.98 -5.64 -9.49
N ASP A 115 3.97 -6.21 -8.81
CA ASP A 115 5.37 -5.80 -8.87
C ASP A 115 5.97 -6.00 -10.27
N VAL A 116 5.86 -7.21 -10.83
CA VAL A 116 6.46 -7.54 -12.14
C VAL A 116 5.90 -6.70 -13.28
N LEU A 117 4.59 -6.42 -13.26
CA LEU A 117 3.93 -5.64 -14.32
C LEU A 117 3.87 -4.13 -14.01
N GLY A 118 4.29 -3.71 -12.81
CA GLY A 118 4.21 -2.31 -12.36
C GLY A 118 2.78 -1.78 -12.31
N LEU A 119 1.82 -2.61 -11.91
CA LEU A 119 0.39 -2.31 -11.91
C LEU A 119 -0.14 -2.21 -10.47
N PRO A 120 -1.16 -1.36 -10.21
CA PRO A 120 -1.73 -1.24 -8.87
C PRO A 120 -2.47 -2.51 -8.44
N MET A 121 -2.44 -2.80 -7.14
CA MET A 121 -3.21 -3.87 -6.51
C MET A 121 -4.65 -3.41 -6.24
N LEU A 122 -5.62 -4.18 -6.73
CA LEU A 122 -7.05 -3.88 -6.66
C LEU A 122 -7.83 -5.03 -5.98
N LEU A 123 -8.87 -4.70 -5.25
CA LEU A 123 -9.89 -5.63 -4.81
C LEU A 123 -11.11 -5.51 -5.73
N ARG A 124 -11.61 -6.64 -6.21
CA ARG A 124 -12.90 -6.72 -6.90
C ARG A 124 -13.99 -7.04 -5.90
N GLU A 125 -14.89 -6.10 -5.67
CA GLU A 125 -16.03 -6.27 -4.79
C GLU A 125 -17.14 -7.10 -5.48
N SER A 126 -18.12 -7.55 -4.70
CA SER A 126 -19.25 -8.35 -5.20
C SER A 126 -20.15 -7.61 -6.19
N ASP A 127 -20.10 -6.28 -6.20
CA ASP A 127 -20.79 -5.44 -7.19
C ASP A 127 -20.00 -5.29 -8.51
N GLY A 128 -18.83 -5.92 -8.60
CA GLY A 128 -17.93 -5.89 -9.75
C GLY A 128 -17.00 -4.67 -9.79
N GLN A 129 -17.12 -3.73 -8.84
CA GLN A 129 -16.25 -2.55 -8.78
C GLN A 129 -14.83 -2.95 -8.37
N LEU A 130 -13.87 -2.22 -8.93
CA LEU A 130 -12.46 -2.35 -8.61
C LEU A 130 -12.04 -1.21 -7.70
N ARG A 131 -11.54 -1.55 -6.52
CA ARG A 131 -11.03 -0.57 -5.55
C ARG A 131 -9.55 -0.80 -5.30
N PRO A 132 -8.70 0.25 -5.31
CA PRO A 132 -7.33 0.09 -4.89
C PRO A 132 -7.30 -0.40 -3.44
N VAL A 133 -6.37 -1.30 -3.14
CA VAL A 133 -6.02 -1.55 -1.75
C VAL A 133 -5.45 -0.24 -1.24
N GLU A 134 -6.16 0.40 -0.31
CA GLU A 134 -5.58 1.51 0.42
C GLU A 134 -4.34 0.95 1.11
N GLU A 135 -3.14 1.38 0.69
CA GLU A 135 -1.95 1.19 1.50
C GLU A 135 -2.34 1.62 2.89
N GLN A 136 -2.14 0.75 3.89
CA GLN A 136 -2.22 1.15 5.29
C GLN A 136 -1.43 2.44 5.36
N ALA A 137 -2.12 3.57 5.52
CA ALA A 137 -1.54 4.87 5.25
C ALA A 137 -0.21 4.87 5.97
N GLU A 138 0.90 4.89 5.22
CA GLU A 138 2.20 5.16 5.82
C GLU A 138 1.91 6.38 6.67
N VAL A 139 1.99 6.23 8.00
CA VAL A 139 1.86 7.38 8.87
C VAL A 139 2.95 8.28 8.35
N ARG A 140 2.57 9.34 7.62
CA ARG A 140 3.50 10.23 6.95
C ARG A 140 4.24 10.90 8.09
N THR A 141 5.29 10.28 8.57
CA THR A 141 6.24 10.87 9.48
C THR A 141 6.96 11.88 8.61
N GLY A 142 6.37 13.07 8.50
CA GLY A 142 6.99 14.18 7.80
C GLY A 142 8.41 14.36 8.33
N ARG A 143 9.28 14.97 7.51
CA ARG A 143 10.64 15.31 7.94
C ARG A 143 10.58 15.90 9.36
N PRO A 144 11.33 15.36 10.34
CA PRO A 144 11.29 15.84 11.71
C PRO A 144 11.44 17.36 11.73
N LEU A 145 10.38 18.05 12.13
CA LEU A 145 10.43 19.51 12.23
C LEU A 145 11.33 19.86 13.42
N PRO A 146 12.22 20.86 13.30
CA PRO A 146 12.96 21.34 14.44
C PRO A 146 11.97 21.74 15.54
N ARG A 147 12.20 21.26 16.76
CA ARG A 147 11.41 21.62 17.94
C ARG A 147 11.30 23.14 17.98
N ARG A 148 10.08 23.68 18.06
CA ARG A 148 9.79 25.11 18.13
C ARG A 148 10.73 25.76 19.13
N GLN A 149 11.77 26.44 18.65
CA GLN A 149 12.61 27.25 19.50
C GLN A 149 11.76 28.45 19.87
N HIS A 150 11.51 28.64 21.16
CA HIS A 150 10.79 29.81 21.64
C HIS A 150 11.55 31.06 21.17
N THR A 151 10.89 31.89 20.36
CA THR A 151 11.34 33.23 19.96
C THR A 151 11.29 34.17 21.18
N GLY A 152 12.15 33.89 22.16
CA GLY A 152 12.16 34.56 23.47
C GLY A 152 13.54 34.61 24.13
N SER A 153 14.58 34.02 23.53
CA SER A 153 15.96 34.20 24.00
C SER A 153 16.60 35.51 23.52
N ASP A 154 16.00 36.20 22.55
CA ASP A 154 16.56 37.41 21.93
C ASP A 154 16.24 38.72 22.69
N ARG A 155 15.52 38.61 23.81
CA ARG A 155 15.21 39.74 24.73
C ARG A 155 15.77 39.55 26.14
N GLN A 156 16.65 38.57 26.34
CA GLN A 156 17.39 38.48 27.60
C GLN A 156 18.44 39.59 27.63
N ARG A 157 18.47 40.35 28.73
CA ARG A 157 19.44 41.45 28.91
C ARG A 157 20.86 40.92 28.65
N PRO A 158 21.69 41.62 27.85
CA PRO A 158 23.07 41.23 27.60
C PRO A 158 23.80 40.88 28.90
N ARG A 159 24.58 39.78 28.90
CA ARG A 159 25.17 39.20 30.12
C ARG A 159 25.99 40.21 30.95
N PHE A 160 26.56 41.24 30.31
CA PHE A 160 27.29 42.30 31.00
C PHE A 160 26.42 43.19 31.90
N LEU A 161 25.13 43.36 31.58
CA LEU A 161 24.15 44.11 32.41
C LEU A 161 23.59 43.29 33.57
N VAL A 162 23.78 41.96 33.56
CA VAL A 162 23.35 41.05 34.62
C VAL A 162 24.46 40.84 35.67
N ARG A 163 25.69 41.28 35.37
CA ARG A 163 26.82 41.16 36.30
C ARG A 163 26.63 42.11 37.49
N ARG A 164 26.29 41.54 38.65
CA ARG A 164 26.41 42.23 39.94
C ARG A 164 27.89 42.54 40.19
N LYS A 165 28.25 43.81 40.39
CA LYS A 165 29.56 44.16 40.96
C LYS A 165 29.56 43.79 42.44
N ALA A 166 30.67 43.24 42.95
CA ALA A 166 30.80 42.98 44.38
C ALA A 166 30.62 44.30 45.15
N GLY A 167 29.85 44.27 46.23
CA GLY A 167 29.76 45.39 47.16
C GLY A 167 31.10 45.60 47.87
N HIS A 168 31.37 46.81 48.33
CA HIS A 168 32.55 47.10 49.14
C HIS A 168 32.17 46.92 50.62
N SER A 169 32.96 46.12 51.35
CA SER A 169 32.88 46.13 52.82
C SER A 169 33.56 47.40 53.32
N ARG A 170 32.77 48.46 53.50
CA ARG A 170 33.18 49.58 54.35
C ARG A 170 32.57 49.33 55.71
N PRO A 171 33.31 49.54 56.82
CA PRO A 171 32.71 49.45 58.14
C PRO A 171 31.49 50.37 58.19
N MET A 172 30.32 49.81 58.47
CA MET A 172 29.12 50.60 58.68
C MET A 172 29.24 51.30 60.03
N PRO A 173 28.93 52.61 60.11
CA PRO A 173 28.86 53.27 61.40
C PRO A 173 27.73 52.62 62.21
N VAL A 174 28.09 52.04 63.36
CA VAL A 174 27.12 51.61 64.37
C VAL A 174 26.66 52.87 65.09
N ILE A 175 25.39 53.22 64.90
CA ILE A 175 24.75 54.31 65.64
C ILE A 175 24.10 53.66 66.85
N GLU A 176 24.68 53.87 68.03
CA GLU A 176 24.06 53.47 69.30
C GLU A 176 22.99 54.51 69.66
N GLY A 177 21.75 54.04 69.83
CA GLY A 177 20.63 54.87 70.27
C GLY A 177 19.98 54.27 71.51
N THR A 178 19.67 55.09 72.50
CA THR A 178 18.87 54.71 73.67
C THR A 178 17.38 54.78 73.31
N GLU A 179 16.60 53.79 73.74
CA GLU A 179 15.15 53.69 73.50
C GLU A 179 14.41 54.96 73.97
N ILE A 180 13.69 55.63 73.06
CA ILE A 180 13.02 56.93 73.30
C ILE A 180 11.49 56.77 73.46
N ILE A 181 10.99 55.54 73.61
CA ILE A 181 9.55 55.27 73.72
C ILE A 181 9.16 55.28 75.20
N ALA A 182 8.30 56.23 75.60
CA ALA A 182 7.73 56.26 76.94
C ALA A 182 6.77 55.08 77.16
N ARG A 183 6.90 54.38 78.29
CA ARG A 183 5.94 53.37 78.74
C ARG A 183 4.95 54.02 79.72
N ASN A 184 3.74 54.27 79.22
CA ASN A 184 2.50 54.73 79.89
C ASN A 184 2.48 56.15 80.48
#